data_AF-A0A060CHR2-F1
#
_entry.id   AF-A0A060CHR2-F1
#
_cell.length_a   1.000
_cell.length_b   1.000
_cell.length_c   1.000
_cell.angle_alpha   90.00
_cell.angle_beta   90.00
_cell.angle_gamma   90.00
#
_symmetry.space_group_name_H-M   'P 1'
#
loop_
_entity.id
_entity.type
_entity.pdbx_description
1 polymer ?
#
loop_
_entity_poly.entity_id
_entity_poly.type
_entity_poly.pdbx_seq_one_letter_code
_entity_poly.pdbx_strand_id
1 'polypeptide(L)'
;MSDTGHEYHVDPSGSDTATGDVGHPFATISRAAAVAGAGDTIVVHEGVYREEVDPRNGGLNDNERIVYRAAEGEGRPVIKGSERIGTWSRVPGHDHVWTVVLANSFFGGFNPFAEPISGDWLVAPRR
;
A
#
# COMPACT_ATOMS: atom_id res chain seq x y z
N MET A 1 -11.07 33.11 -6.47
CA MET A 1 -10.10 32.03 -6.23
C MET A 1 -10.56 31.33 -4.97
N SER A 2 -11.46 30.37 -5.11
CA SER A 2 -11.91 29.53 -3.99
C SER A 2 -11.21 28.20 -4.18
N ASP A 3 -9.99 28.13 -3.64
CA ASP A 3 -9.18 26.93 -3.63
C ASP A 3 -9.17 26.43 -2.20
N THR A 4 -9.98 25.41 -1.91
CA THR A 4 -9.84 24.63 -0.69
C THR A 4 -10.13 23.19 -1.06
N GLY A 5 -9.13 22.52 -1.63
CA GLY A 5 -9.13 21.06 -1.64
C GLY A 5 -9.28 20.52 -0.22
N HIS A 6 -9.95 19.38 -0.09
CA HIS A 6 -10.16 18.72 1.19
C HIS A 6 -8.87 18.05 1.65
N GLU A 7 -8.64 18.08 2.96
CA GLU A 7 -7.58 17.30 3.58
C GLU A 7 -8.17 16.03 4.19
N TYR A 8 -7.69 14.87 3.72
CA TYR A 8 -8.03 13.56 4.26
C TYR A 8 -6.86 13.01 5.07
N HIS A 9 -7.18 12.43 6.22
CA HIS A 9 -6.22 11.79 7.12
C HIS A 9 -6.35 10.28 7.06
N VAL A 10 -5.20 9.61 7.06
CA VAL A 10 -5.10 8.15 7.04
C VAL A 10 -4.21 7.69 8.18
N ASP A 11 -4.75 6.86 9.06
CA ASP A 11 -4.05 6.29 10.22
C ASP A 11 -4.40 4.80 10.30
N PRO A 12 -3.45 3.86 10.52
CA PRO A 12 -3.75 2.43 10.53
C PRO A 12 -4.74 2.00 11.63
N SER A 13 -4.93 2.83 12.67
CA SER A 13 -5.91 2.63 13.74
C SER A 13 -7.28 3.23 13.44
N GLY A 14 -7.43 3.94 12.31
CA GLY A 14 -8.66 4.56 11.83
C GLY A 14 -9.69 3.57 11.28
N SER A 15 -10.62 4.06 10.46
CA SER A 15 -11.67 3.24 9.85
C SER A 15 -12.05 3.70 8.46
N ASP A 16 -12.16 2.77 7.51
CA ASP A 16 -12.54 3.11 6.13
C ASP A 16 -14.02 3.51 5.96
N THR A 17 -14.83 3.35 7.01
CA THR A 17 -16.21 3.86 7.07
C THR A 17 -16.30 5.25 7.72
N ALA A 18 -15.18 5.81 8.20
CA ALA A 18 -15.11 7.15 8.76
C ALA A 18 -15.25 8.24 7.69
N THR A 19 -15.20 9.50 8.11
CA THR A 19 -15.24 10.69 7.25
C THR A 19 -13.88 11.01 6.63
N GLY A 20 -12.79 10.55 7.24
CA GLY A 20 -11.43 10.86 6.79
C GLY A 20 -10.90 12.21 7.29
N ASP A 21 -11.59 12.87 8.22
CA ASP A 21 -11.05 14.07 8.89
C ASP A 21 -10.01 13.70 9.96
N VAL A 22 -9.29 14.70 10.49
CA VAL A 22 -8.22 14.51 11.49
C VAL A 22 -8.69 13.78 12.76
N GLY A 23 -9.96 13.91 13.15
CA GLY A 23 -10.52 13.23 14.31
C GLY A 23 -11.03 11.82 14.02
N HIS A 24 -11.34 11.53 12.75
CA HIS A 24 -11.87 10.26 12.27
C HIS A 24 -11.19 9.85 10.96
N PRO A 25 -9.89 9.49 11.01
CA PRO A 25 -9.12 9.16 9.82
C PRO A 25 -9.59 7.85 9.17
N PHE A 26 -9.33 7.72 7.88
CA PHE A 26 -9.43 6.44 7.18
C PHE A 26 -8.37 5.46 7.69
N ALA A 27 -8.63 4.15 7.56
CA ALA A 27 -7.67 3.11 7.93
C ALA A 27 -6.63 2.85 6.82
N THR A 28 -7.05 2.95 5.56
CA THR A 28 -6.23 2.63 4.40
C THR A 28 -5.99 3.84 3.50
N ILE A 29 -4.82 3.84 2.83
CA ILE A 29 -4.50 4.88 1.84
C ILE A 29 -5.41 4.71 0.62
N SER A 30 -5.73 3.47 0.26
CA SER A 30 -6.65 3.12 -0.83
C SER A 30 -8.04 3.73 -0.64
N ARG A 31 -8.55 3.78 0.60
CA ARG A 31 -9.84 4.42 0.88
C ARG A 31 -9.80 5.92 0.58
N ALA A 32 -8.75 6.62 1.03
CA ALA A 32 -8.56 8.03 0.74
C ALA A 32 -8.38 8.28 -0.77
N ALA A 33 -7.57 7.46 -1.44
CA ALA A 33 -7.32 7.52 -2.88
C ALA A 33 -8.59 7.30 -3.73
N ALA A 34 -9.56 6.55 -3.21
CA ALA A 34 -10.82 6.30 -3.89
C ALA A 34 -11.79 7.49 -3.84
N VAL A 35 -11.65 8.40 -2.87
CA VAL A 35 -12.56 9.55 -2.68
C VAL A 35 -11.93 10.89 -3.03
N ALA A 36 -10.60 11.01 -2.95
CA ALA A 36 -9.89 12.25 -3.25
C ALA A 36 -10.08 12.67 -4.71
N GLY A 37 -10.35 13.95 -4.90
CA GLY A 37 -10.44 14.63 -6.19
C GLY A 37 -9.35 15.68 -6.36
N ALA A 38 -9.36 16.35 -7.52
CA ALA A 38 -8.38 17.38 -7.85
C ALA A 38 -8.36 18.52 -6.81
N GLY A 39 -7.16 18.90 -6.38
CA GLY A 39 -6.92 19.87 -5.32
C GLY A 39 -6.81 19.25 -3.91
N ASP A 40 -7.33 18.04 -3.69
CA ASP A 40 -7.32 17.42 -2.37
C ASP A 40 -5.91 16.97 -1.93
N THR A 41 -5.73 16.91 -0.62
CA THR A 41 -4.51 16.40 0.03
C THR A 41 -4.84 15.20 0.90
N ILE A 42 -4.02 14.16 0.81
CA ILE A 42 -4.06 12.98 1.66
C ILE A 42 -2.82 13.01 2.56
N VAL A 43 -3.06 13.15 3.86
CA VAL A 43 -2.06 13.10 4.93
C VAL A 43 -2.03 11.68 5.51
N VAL A 44 -0.88 11.03 5.39
CA VAL A 44 -0.66 9.66 5.86
C VAL A 44 0.16 9.70 7.15
N HIS A 45 -0.43 9.27 8.25
CA HIS A 45 0.18 9.21 9.56
C HIS A 45 1.17 8.04 9.70
N GLU A 46 2.00 8.07 10.74
CA GLU A 46 2.98 7.02 10.99
C GLU A 46 2.35 5.60 10.98
N GLY A 47 2.96 4.68 10.23
CA GLY A 47 2.43 3.32 10.14
C GLY A 47 3.05 2.47 9.04
N VAL A 48 2.70 1.18 9.07
CA VAL A 48 3.01 0.24 7.98
C VAL A 48 1.72 -0.14 7.28
N TYR A 49 1.58 0.30 6.03
CA TYR A 49 0.41 0.07 5.19
C TYR A 49 0.73 -1.05 4.21
N ARG A 50 0.09 -2.21 4.39
CA ARG A 50 0.27 -3.40 3.53
C ARG A 50 -0.87 -3.49 2.53
N GLU A 51 -0.76 -2.70 1.48
CA GLU A 51 -1.81 -2.52 0.48
C GLU A 51 -1.22 -2.18 -0.88
N GLU A 52 -2.04 -2.31 -1.92
CA GLU A 52 -1.80 -1.79 -3.26
C GLU A 52 -2.64 -0.52 -3.42
N VAL A 53 -1.98 0.63 -3.55
CA VAL A 53 -2.65 1.92 -3.73
C VAL A 53 -2.78 2.21 -5.22
N ASP A 54 -4.02 2.29 -5.69
CA ASP A 54 -4.38 2.59 -7.09
C ASP A 54 -5.28 3.84 -7.16
N PRO A 55 -4.70 5.05 -7.31
CA PRO A 55 -5.47 6.29 -7.37
C PRO A 55 -6.47 6.30 -8.52
N ARG A 56 -7.77 6.44 -8.19
CA ARG A 56 -8.86 6.40 -9.19
C ARG A 56 -9.04 7.70 -9.97
N ASN A 57 -8.66 8.82 -9.35
CA ASN A 57 -8.84 10.16 -9.90
C ASN A 57 -7.48 10.80 -10.14
N GLY A 58 -7.42 11.66 -11.17
CA GLY A 58 -6.27 12.52 -11.44
C GLY A 58 -6.52 13.96 -11.02
N GLY A 59 -5.44 14.74 -10.91
CA GLY A 59 -5.54 16.19 -10.83
C GLY A 59 -6.02 16.81 -12.16
N LEU A 60 -6.54 18.04 -12.11
CA LEU A 60 -7.03 18.74 -13.30
C LEU A 60 -5.94 19.55 -14.01
N ASN A 61 -4.97 20.07 -13.27
CA ASN A 61 -3.81 20.82 -13.77
C ASN A 61 -2.73 20.91 -12.67
N ASP A 62 -1.65 21.64 -12.94
CA ASP A 62 -0.52 21.78 -12.02
C ASP A 62 -0.87 22.41 -10.66
N ASN A 63 -1.94 23.20 -10.60
CA ASN A 63 -2.43 23.83 -9.36
C ASN A 63 -3.49 22.98 -8.64
N GLU A 64 -4.12 22.04 -9.34
CA GLU A 64 -5.19 21.18 -8.82
C GLU A 64 -4.75 19.70 -8.84
N ARG A 65 -3.59 19.43 -8.22
CA ARG A 65 -3.05 18.08 -8.03
C ARG A 65 -3.80 17.38 -6.89
N ILE A 66 -3.75 16.05 -6.88
CA ILE A 66 -4.02 15.27 -5.67
C ILE A 66 -2.69 15.02 -4.99
N VAL A 67 -2.50 15.55 -3.79
CA VAL A 67 -1.21 15.47 -3.07
C VAL A 67 -1.27 14.35 -2.04
N TYR A 68 -0.32 13.43 -2.09
CA TYR A 68 -0.13 12.42 -1.06
C TYR A 68 1.14 12.77 -0.28
N ARG A 69 1.04 12.92 1.03
CA ARG A 69 2.19 13.28 1.88
C ARG A 69 2.16 12.55 3.22
N ALA A 70 3.35 12.32 3.77
CA ALA A 70 3.49 11.92 5.16
C ALA A 70 3.06 13.06 6.09
N ALA A 71 2.47 12.74 7.23
CA ALA A 71 2.22 13.68 8.31
C ALA A 71 3.55 14.28 8.80
N GLU A 72 3.55 15.59 9.06
CA GLU A 72 4.74 16.29 9.54
C GLU A 72 4.96 16.03 11.04
N GLY A 73 6.22 15.87 11.44
CA GLY A 73 6.58 15.66 12.86
C GLY A 73 6.42 14.23 13.37
N GLU A 74 5.94 13.30 12.54
CA GLU A 74 5.74 11.88 12.88
C GLU A 74 6.83 10.97 12.26
N GLY A 75 6.84 9.69 12.66
CA GLY A 75 7.61 8.68 11.94
C GLY A 75 7.09 8.50 10.51
N ARG A 76 8.00 8.15 9.59
CA ARG A 76 7.64 8.03 8.16
C ARG A 76 6.67 6.86 7.95
N PRO A 77 5.50 7.06 7.30
CA PRO A 77 4.68 5.95 6.84
C PRO A 77 5.43 5.10 5.82
N VAL A 78 5.19 3.79 5.85
CA VAL A 78 5.81 2.82 4.94
C VAL A 78 4.74 1.98 4.25
N ILE A 79 4.66 2.10 2.93
CA ILE A 79 3.83 1.23 2.09
C ILE A 79 4.62 -0.04 1.76
N LYS A 80 4.01 -1.22 1.91
CA LYS A 80 4.65 -2.52 1.65
C LYS A 80 3.75 -3.44 0.83
N GLY A 81 4.24 -3.91 -0.31
CA GLY A 81 3.65 -5.03 -1.05
C GLY A 81 4.03 -6.42 -0.50
N SER A 82 4.34 -6.52 0.80
CA SER A 82 4.79 -7.76 1.44
C SER A 82 3.99 -8.02 2.70
N GLU A 83 3.91 -9.30 3.10
CA GLU A 83 3.27 -9.72 4.34
C GLU A 83 4.26 -10.32 5.34
N ARG A 84 3.95 -10.19 6.63
CA ARG A 84 4.75 -10.85 7.67
C ARG A 84 4.26 -12.27 7.88
N ILE A 85 5.08 -13.24 7.52
CA ILE A 85 4.80 -14.66 7.77
C ILE A 85 5.48 -15.10 9.06
N GLY A 86 4.68 -15.46 10.07
CA GLY A 86 5.15 -15.95 11.38
C GLY A 86 4.99 -17.46 11.59
N THR A 87 4.45 -18.18 10.60
CA THR A 87 4.03 -19.60 10.70
C THR A 87 5.03 -20.56 10.08
N TRP A 88 6.31 -20.24 10.15
CA TRP A 88 7.39 -21.07 9.60
C TRP A 88 7.63 -22.30 10.48
N SER A 89 7.93 -23.43 9.85
CA SER A 89 8.37 -24.67 10.50
C SER A 89 9.74 -25.11 9.98
N ARG A 90 10.62 -25.60 10.87
CA ARG A 90 11.90 -26.20 10.48
C ARG A 90 11.66 -27.43 9.61
N VAL A 91 12.49 -27.62 8.59
CA VAL A 91 12.48 -28.83 7.78
C VAL A 91 13.23 -29.95 8.53
N PRO A 92 12.63 -31.12 8.79
CA PRO A 92 13.30 -32.22 9.48
C PRO A 92 14.60 -32.65 8.77
N GLY A 93 15.68 -32.84 9.53
CA GLY A 93 16.98 -33.23 8.98
C GLY A 93 17.82 -32.08 8.39
N HIS A 94 17.37 -30.83 8.50
CA HIS A 94 18.11 -29.64 8.02
C HIS A 94 18.18 -28.54 9.08
N ASP A 95 19.39 -28.18 9.53
CA ASP A 95 19.59 -27.28 10.68
C ASP A 95 19.20 -25.82 10.43
N HIS A 96 19.22 -25.40 9.17
CA HIS A 96 19.05 -24.00 8.76
C HIS A 96 17.97 -23.80 7.69
N VAL A 97 17.12 -24.80 7.45
CA VAL A 97 16.07 -24.72 6.42
C VAL A 97 14.70 -24.67 7.10
N TRP A 98 13.89 -23.70 6.68
CA TRP A 98 12.53 -23.48 7.14
C TRP A 98 11.58 -23.47 5.96
N THR A 99 10.34 -23.88 6.20
CA THR A 99 9.28 -23.89 5.18
C THR A 99 7.97 -23.36 5.77
N VAL A 100 7.14 -22.83 4.89
CA VAL A 100 5.75 -22.46 5.15
C VAL A 100 4.95 -22.79 3.90
N VAL A 101 3.70 -23.24 4.09
CA VAL A 101 2.77 -23.48 2.99
C VAL A 101 1.66 -22.45 3.11
N LEU A 102 1.49 -21.66 2.05
CA LEU A 102 0.42 -20.67 1.93
C LEU A 102 -0.55 -21.14 0.84
N ALA A 103 -1.85 -20.99 1.09
CA ALA A 103 -2.86 -21.25 0.08
C ALA A 103 -2.72 -20.22 -1.07
N ASN A 104 -2.93 -20.63 -2.32
CA ASN A 104 -2.85 -19.71 -3.47
C ASN A 104 -3.77 -18.49 -3.34
N SER A 105 -4.91 -18.64 -2.65
CA SER A 105 -5.83 -17.54 -2.35
C SER A 105 -5.20 -16.41 -1.54
N PHE A 106 -4.09 -16.65 -0.84
CA PHE A 106 -3.32 -15.63 -0.14
C PHE A 106 -2.78 -14.55 -1.09
N PHE A 107 -2.49 -14.91 -2.34
CA PHE A 107 -1.89 -14.03 -3.32
C PHE A 107 -2.90 -13.34 -4.25
N GLY A 108 -4.20 -13.63 -4.10
CA GLY A 108 -5.24 -13.09 -4.97
C GLY A 108 -5.00 -13.47 -6.44
N GLY A 109 -5.04 -12.47 -7.33
CA GLY A 109 -4.89 -12.65 -8.77
C GLY A 109 -3.44 -12.80 -9.27
N PHE A 110 -2.44 -12.57 -8.41
CA PHE A 110 -1.02 -12.58 -8.80
C PHE A 110 -0.17 -13.28 -7.74
N ASN A 111 0.34 -14.49 -8.07
CA ASN A 111 1.22 -15.24 -7.16
C ASN A 111 2.69 -15.11 -7.57
N PRO A 112 3.50 -14.29 -6.86
CA PRO A 112 4.88 -14.03 -7.24
C PRO A 112 5.80 -15.27 -7.19
N PHE A 113 5.39 -16.36 -6.54
CA PHE A 113 6.16 -17.61 -6.51
C PHE A 113 5.83 -18.55 -7.68
N ALA A 114 4.73 -18.30 -8.39
CA ALA A 114 4.35 -19.03 -9.60
C ALA A 114 4.75 -18.28 -10.88
N GLU A 115 4.92 -16.96 -10.81
CA GLU A 115 5.24 -16.13 -11.96
C GLU A 115 6.74 -16.14 -12.30
N PRO A 116 7.14 -16.66 -13.46
CA PRO A 116 8.53 -16.58 -13.90
C PRO A 116 8.87 -15.15 -14.32
N ILE A 117 10.12 -14.75 -14.09
CA ILE A 117 10.65 -13.53 -14.70
C ILE A 117 10.64 -13.74 -16.21
N SER A 118 9.95 -12.85 -16.93
CA SER A 118 9.78 -12.90 -18.39
C SER A 118 9.71 -11.48 -18.94
N GLY A 119 9.97 -11.34 -20.25
CA GLY A 119 9.96 -10.05 -20.94
C GLY A 119 10.99 -9.99 -22.06
N ASP A 120 10.84 -9.00 -22.93
CA ASP A 120 11.80 -8.74 -23.98
C ASP A 120 13.19 -8.44 -23.40
N TRP A 121 14.23 -8.85 -24.13
CA TRP A 121 15.64 -8.75 -23.73
C TRP A 121 16.04 -9.52 -22.46
N LEU A 122 15.17 -10.40 -21.93
CA LEU A 122 15.58 -11.31 -20.86
C LEU A 122 16.58 -12.35 -21.40
N VAL A 123 17.84 -12.23 -20.99
CA VAL A 123 18.88 -13.22 -21.27
C VAL A 123 19.03 -14.11 -20.03
N ALA A 124 18.42 -15.29 -20.06
CA ALA A 124 18.62 -16.28 -19.01
C ALA A 124 20.05 -16.86 -19.08
N PRO A 125 20.67 -17.22 -17.94
CA PRO A 125 21.93 -17.95 -17.94
C PRO A 125 21.81 -19.22 -18.78
N ARG A 126 22.80 -19.49 -19.63
CA ARG A 126 22.88 -20.79 -20.33
C ARG A 126 23.09 -21.88 -19.27
N ARG A 127 22.25 -22.90 -19.32
CA ARG A 127 22.39 -24.11 -18.50
C ARG A 127 23.61 -24.92 -18.95
#